data_AF-A0A5E4NRQ5-F1
#
_entry.id   AF-A0A5E4NRQ5-F1
#
_cell.length_a   1.000
_cell.length_b   1.000
_cell.length_c   1.000
_cell.angle_alpha   90.00
_cell.angle_beta   90.00
_cell.angle_gamma   90.00
#
_symmetry.space_group_name_H-M   'P 1'
#
loop_
_entity.id
_entity.type
_entity.pdbx_description
1 polymer ?
#
loop_
_entity_poly.entity_id
_entity_poly.type
_entity_poly.pdbx_seq_one_letter_code
_entity_poly.pdbx_strand_id
1 'polypeptide(L)'
;MEYVIKQWRRAQVIMVLKPGKPPEQVTSYRPISLLPSISKLFEKLLIKHLKPLIEEKQLVPEHQFGFRNKTQQLTRSIVSPT
;
A
#
# COMPACT_ATOMS: atom_id res chain seq x y z
N MET A 1 -13.99 -15.01 -19.49
CA MET A 1 -13.77 -13.93 -18.51
C MET A 1 -12.55 -13.14 -18.94
N GLU A 2 -12.68 -12.16 -19.83
CA GLU A 2 -11.51 -11.42 -20.35
C GLU A 2 -11.79 -9.94 -20.61
N TYR A 3 -12.61 -9.30 -19.77
CA TYR A 3 -12.87 -7.86 -19.89
C TYR A 3 -11.96 -7.05 -18.96
N VAL A 4 -10.64 -7.16 -19.15
CA VAL A 4 -9.70 -6.20 -18.55
C VAL A 4 -8.89 -5.56 -19.65
N ILE A 5 -8.99 -4.25 -19.77
CA ILE A 5 -8.25 -3.46 -20.76
C ILE A 5 -6.75 -3.64 -20.47
N LYS A 6 -6.01 -4.23 -21.42
CA LYS A 6 -4.59 -4.59 -21.24
C LYS A 6 -3.74 -3.41 -20.76
N GLN A 7 -4.05 -2.20 -21.22
CA GLN A 7 -3.37 -0.97 -20.86
C GLN A 7 -3.50 -0.63 -19.37
N TRP A 8 -4.63 -0.98 -18.73
CA TRP A 8 -4.84 -0.73 -17.30
C TRP A 8 -3.94 -1.62 -16.43
N ARG A 9 -3.40 -2.70 -16.98
CA ARG A 9 -2.49 -3.62 -16.28
C ARG A 9 -1.01 -3.29 -16.49
N ARG A 10 -0.68 -2.31 -17.34
CA ARG A 10 0.72 -1.96 -17.63
C ARG A 10 1.18 -0.83 -16.70
N ALA A 11 2.14 -1.13 -15.83
CA ALA A 11 2.79 -0.15 -14.97
C ALA A 11 4.14 0.30 -15.55
N GLN A 12 4.51 1.55 -15.30
CA GLN A 12 5.87 2.03 -15.53
C GLN A 12 6.70 1.83 -14.26
N VAL A 13 7.84 1.15 -14.36
CA VAL A 13 8.76 0.97 -13.23
C VAL A 13 9.74 2.14 -13.20
N ILE A 14 9.85 2.82 -12.05
CA ILE A 14 10.85 3.87 -11.83
C ILE A 14 11.68 3.56 -10.57
N MET A 15 12.95 3.96 -10.60
CA MET A 15 13.89 3.75 -9.50
C MET A 15 13.88 4.98 -8.58
N VAL A 16 13.51 4.78 -7.31
CA VAL A 16 13.50 5.85 -6.30
C VAL A 16 14.66 5.64 -5.33
N LEU A 17 15.53 6.65 -5.21
CA LEU A 17 16.66 6.61 -4.29
C LEU A 17 16.17 6.56 -2.83
N LYS A 18 16.72 5.64 -2.04
CA LYS A 18 16.49 5.58 -0.59
C LYS A 18 17.11 6.81 0.07
N PRO A 19 16.41 7.49 1.00
CA PRO A 19 16.98 8.59 1.75
C PRO A 19 18.29 8.19 2.45
N GLY A 20 19.31 9.03 2.34
CA GLY A 20 20.61 8.84 3.01
C GLY A 20 21.47 7.68 2.48
N LYS A 21 21.19 7.16 1.28
CA LYS A 21 22.00 6.10 0.66
C LYS A 21 22.81 6.62 -0.55
N PRO A 22 24.01 6.05 -0.79
CA PRO A 22 24.90 6.49 -1.87
C PRO A 22 24.30 6.20 -3.25
N PRO A 23 24.18 7.19 -4.16
CA PRO A 23 23.51 7.02 -5.44
C PRO A 23 24.25 6.12 -6.44
N GLU A 24 25.52 5.80 -6.18
CA GLU A 24 26.36 4.96 -7.03
C GLU A 24 26.05 3.46 -6.85
N GLN A 25 25.39 3.09 -5.74
CA GLN A 25 25.04 1.70 -5.45
C GLN A 25 23.65 1.37 -5.95
N VAL A 26 23.51 0.31 -6.74
CA VAL A 26 22.21 -0.18 -7.26
C VAL A 26 21.24 -0.51 -6.11
N THR A 27 21.75 -1.06 -5.01
CA THR A 27 20.97 -1.42 -3.81
C THR A 27 20.39 -0.20 -3.07
N SER A 28 20.86 1.01 -3.40
CA SER A 28 20.33 2.27 -2.85
C SER A 28 18.98 2.65 -3.42
N TYR A 29 18.52 2.02 -4.49
CA TYR A 29 17.23 2.36 -5.11
C TYR A 29 16.13 1.36 -4.71
N ARG A 30 14.88 1.81 -4.79
CA ARG A 30 13.67 1.00 -4.70
C ARG A 30 12.93 1.10 -6.03
N PRO A 31 12.65 -0.01 -6.72
CA PRO A 31 11.74 0.04 -7.85
C PRO A 31 10.32 0.29 -7.34
N ILE A 32 9.60 1.23 -7.96
CA ILE A 32 8.17 1.43 -7.73
C ILE A 32 7.40 1.31 -9.04
N SER A 33 6.22 0.70 -8.98
CA SER A 33 5.31 0.54 -10.12
C SER A 33 4.32 1.71 -10.18
N LEU A 34 4.44 2.55 -11.18
CA LEU A 34 3.48 3.62 -11.47
C LEU A 34 2.37 3.06 -12.36
N LEU A 35 1.22 2.79 -11.74
CA LEU A 35 0.02 2.39 -12.44
C LEU A 35 -0.64 3.57 -13.18
N PRO A 36 -1.35 3.30 -14.29
CA PRO A 36 -2.21 4.27 -14.95
C PRO A 36 -3.23 4.85 -13.97
N SER A 37 -3.59 6.14 -14.12
CA SER A 37 -4.52 6.83 -13.23
C SER A 37 -5.86 6.12 -13.10
N ILE A 38 -6.33 5.51 -14.19
CA ILE A 38 -7.59 4.78 -14.23
C ILE A 38 -7.56 3.51 -13.35
N SER A 39 -6.45 2.79 -13.34
CA SER A 39 -6.26 1.61 -12.48
C SER A 39 -6.25 2.00 -11.01
N LYS A 40 -5.56 3.11 -10.68
CA LYS A 40 -5.56 3.67 -9.32
C LYS A 40 -6.95 4.13 -8.87
N LEU A 41 -7.74 4.71 -9.78
CA LEU A 41 -9.12 5.08 -9.49
C LEU A 41 -9.97 3.84 -9.20
N PHE A 42 -9.84 2.80 -10.03
CA PHE A 42 -10.54 1.55 -9.82
C PHE A 42 -10.19 0.89 -8.48
N GLU A 43 -8.90 0.84 -8.11
CA GLU A 43 -8.46 0.35 -6.80
C GLU A 43 -9.10 1.14 -5.64
N LYS A 44 -9.18 2.47 -5.74
CA LYS A 44 -9.85 3.29 -4.72
C LYS A 44 -11.33 2.96 -4.59
N LEU A 45 -12.02 2.73 -5.70
CA LEU A 45 -13.43 2.31 -5.69
C LEU A 45 -13.58 0.94 -5.04
N LEU A 46 -12.74 -0.04 -5.41
CA LEU A 46 -12.74 -1.36 -4.80
C LEU A 46 -12.52 -1.29 -3.28
N ILE A 47 -11.52 -0.54 -2.83
CA ILE A 47 -11.22 -0.38 -1.40
C ILE A 47 -12.42 0.26 -0.68
N LYS A 48 -13.08 1.26 -1.28
CA LYS A 48 -14.27 1.89 -0.70
C LYS A 48 -15.40 0.87 -0.42
N HIS A 49 -15.57 -0.12 -1.29
CA HIS A 49 -16.61 -1.15 -1.14
C HIS A 49 -16.19 -2.32 -0.25
N LEU A 50 -14.93 -2.76 -0.33
CA LEU A 50 -14.44 -3.91 0.43
C LEU A 50 -14.13 -3.58 1.88
N LYS A 51 -13.70 -2.35 2.16
CA LYS A 51 -13.22 -1.97 3.50
C LYS A 51 -14.27 -2.17 4.61
N PRO A 52 -15.55 -1.75 4.45
CA PRO A 52 -16.56 -2.02 5.47
C PRO A 52 -16.74 -3.51 5.75
N LEU A 53 -16.71 -4.35 4.71
CA LEU A 53 -16.86 -5.80 4.85
C LEU A 53 -15.67 -6.43 5.57
N ILE A 54 -14.46 -5.96 5.27
CA ILE A 54 -13.22 -6.40 5.92
C ILE A 54 -13.23 -6.03 7.41
N GLU A 55 -13.72 -4.83 7.74
CA GLU A 55 -13.82 -4.32 9.11
C GLU A 55 -14.91 -5.08 9.89
N GLU A 56 -16.11 -5.26 9.31
CA GLU A 56 -17.24 -5.99 9.92
C GLU A 56 -16.87 -7.44 10.25
N LYS A 57 -16.20 -8.13 9.31
CA LYS A 57 -15.81 -9.53 9.47
C LYS A 57 -14.48 -9.71 10.19
N GLN A 58 -13.84 -8.63 10.64
CA GLN A 58 -12.54 -8.65 11.33
C GLN A 58 -11.46 -9.46 10.58
N LEU A 59 -11.41 -9.34 9.24
CA LEU A 59 -10.55 -10.19 8.41
C LEU A 59 -9.06 -9.83 8.48
N VAL A 60 -8.73 -8.68 9.07
CA VAL A 60 -7.35 -8.27 9.30
C VAL A 60 -6.97 -8.60 10.74
N PRO A 61 -5.81 -9.23 11.00
CA PRO A 61 -5.37 -9.55 12.35
C PRO A 61 -5.17 -8.32 13.23
N GLU A 62 -5.58 -8.36 14.51
CA GLU A 62 -5.50 -7.23 15.44
C GLU A 62 -4.08 -6.68 15.62
N HIS A 63 -3.06 -7.52 15.48
CA HIS A 63 -1.65 -7.11 15.57
C HIS A 63 -1.10 -6.46 14.30
N GLN A 64 -1.92 -6.29 13.24
CA GLN A 64 -1.52 -5.56 12.05
C GLN A 64 -1.82 -4.07 12.20
N PHE A 65 -0.78 -3.26 12.42
CA PHE A 65 -0.91 -1.82 12.68
C PHE A 65 -0.82 -0.94 11.40
N GLY A 66 -0.16 -1.45 10.36
CA GLY A 66 -0.05 -0.77 9.07
C GLY A 66 -1.35 -0.87 8.25
N PHE A 67 -1.64 0.17 7.47
CA PHE A 67 -2.74 0.21 6.49
C PHE A 67 -4.17 0.07 7.08
N ARG A 68 -4.35 0.30 8.39
CA ARG A 68 -5.66 0.43 9.05
C ARG A 68 -6.13 1.88 9.14
N ASN A 69 -7.44 2.08 9.14
CA ASN A 69 -8.04 3.37 9.51
C ASN A 69 -7.82 3.62 11.01
N LYS A 70 -7.31 4.81 11.36
CA LYS A 70 -7.11 5.33 12.73
C LYS A 70 -6.03 4.60 13.56
N THR A 71 -4.95 5.34 13.83
CA THR A 71 -4.33 5.48 15.16
C THR A 71 -4.09 4.20 15.98
N GLN A 72 -3.29 3.26 15.45
CA GLN A 72 -2.64 2.24 16.30
C GLN A 72 -1.12 2.23 16.18
N GLN A 73 -0.53 3.04 15.28
CA GLN A 73 0.93 3.16 15.19
C GLN A 73 1.54 3.90 16.40
N LEU A 74 0.78 4.80 17.02
CA LEU A 74 1.25 5.64 18.15
C LEU A 74 0.82 5.10 19.53
N THR A 75 -0.20 4.25 19.60
CA THR A 75 -0.86 3.92 20.88
C THR A 75 -0.09 2.90 21.73
N ARG A 76 0.85 2.12 21.18
CA ARG A 76 1.70 1.19 21.96
C ARG A 76 3.11 1.68 22.25
N SER A 77 3.64 2.70 21.57
CA SER A 77 4.93 3.30 21.96
C SER A 77 4.83 4.11 23.26
N ILE A 78 3.61 4.44 23.70
CA ILE A 78 3.33 5.17 24.96
C ILE A 78 2.78 4.23 26.04
N VAL A 79 2.27 3.05 25.66
CA VAL A 79 1.71 2.04 26.59
C VAL A 79 2.49 0.73 26.46
N SER A 80 3.78 0.80 26.80
CA SER A 80 4.54 -0.36 27.27
C SER A 80 5.01 -0.07 28.71
N PRO A 81 4.16 -0.30 29.73
CA PRO A 81 4.64 -0.58 31.06
C PRO A 81 4.91 -2.09 31.17
N THR A 82 6.08 -2.40 31.75
CA THR A 82 6.71 -3.73 31.93
C THR A 82 7.35 -4.36 30.70
#